data_AF-A0A1I2DML9-F1
#
_entry.id   AF-A0A1I2DML9-F1
#
_cell.length_a   1.000
_cell.length_b   1.000
_cell.length_c   1.000
_cell.angle_alpha   90.00
_cell.angle_beta   90.00
_cell.angle_gamma   90.00
#
_symmetry.space_group_name_H-M   'P 1'
#
loop_
_entity.id
_entity.type
_entity.pdbx_description
1 polymer ?
#
loop_
_entity_poly.entity_id
_entity_poly.type
_entity_poly.pdbx_seq_one_letter_code
_entity_poly.pdbx_strand_id
1 'polypeptide(L)'
;MIFHFITFSALVLFTGLWFLFKERNISTSFVGKGFWLALISYLISLVFGKWGLLFELLFLVPLDVAIFVILVILFNNFVTKSKVLFTLFGIVLLIIKFFVFDISLKMYHSINSSVKLDSDGELLMDLGDDRKIYELKAFFDEYQISYRKAFPHLRHNEYSTLDDYYVLDVPEKYEDKLQEISQRLMTSGYADWVEQNEVIQTSPIKGYEAKRNNNDYGINDPALSNLWSFKAMQMDALYKVLKDNDLKPKKVAKIAILDTGVDSEHEDLNANFVSTDNSYNEDVVGHGTHCAGIANAVSNNAKGIASFSPTNEFVKVTSIKVLNDWGGGTQESVIGGIIEAADKGADVISMSLGGPSDDRSQKAYNEAIKYANKAGAVVVVAAGNSDENAIEFSPANAEGVIAVSAVEDGLKKAEFSNYITDLKMGIAAPGVNIYSTFPKNEYKFLSGTSMATPYVAGLLGLMKAIYPDLDTSTAYQILKETGIATQDTEKTGNFIQPAKAVERVLQVK
;
A
#
# COMPACT_ATOMS: atom_id res chain seq x y z
N MET A 1 11.38 -15.25 -9.52
CA MET A 1 12.30 -16.30 -8.99
C MET A 1 12.63 -17.38 -9.99
N ILE A 2 11.62 -18.19 -10.35
CA ILE A 2 11.78 -19.43 -11.10
C ILE A 2 12.44 -19.17 -12.47
N PHE A 3 12.04 -18.08 -13.15
CA PHE A 3 12.63 -17.69 -14.43
C PHE A 3 14.13 -17.37 -14.35
N HIS A 4 14.56 -16.59 -13.34
CA HIS A 4 15.97 -16.28 -13.12
C HIS A 4 16.79 -17.53 -12.77
N PHE A 5 16.25 -18.40 -11.93
CA PHE A 5 16.91 -19.66 -11.59
C PHE A 5 17.06 -20.60 -12.80
N ILE A 6 16.01 -20.74 -13.62
CA ILE A 6 16.02 -21.57 -14.84
C ILE A 6 17.04 -21.03 -15.83
N THR A 7 17.04 -19.72 -16.09
CA THR A 7 17.94 -19.10 -17.07
C THR A 7 19.40 -19.16 -16.65
N PHE A 8 19.70 -18.94 -15.36
CA PHE A 8 21.04 -19.15 -14.83
C PHE A 8 21.48 -20.62 -14.86
N SER A 9 20.58 -21.55 -14.50
CA SER A 9 20.87 -22.99 -14.55
C SER A 9 21.18 -23.45 -15.98
N ALA A 10 20.45 -22.92 -16.97
CA ALA A 10 20.73 -23.13 -18.37
C ALA A 10 22.11 -22.58 -18.76
N LEU A 11 22.47 -21.38 -18.27
CA LEU A 11 23.77 -20.77 -18.54
C LEU A 11 24.92 -21.65 -18.00
N VAL A 12 24.79 -22.14 -16.77
CA VAL A 12 25.75 -23.08 -16.15
C VAL A 12 25.86 -24.37 -16.96
N LEU A 13 24.72 -24.96 -17.36
CA LEU A 13 24.68 -26.19 -18.15
C LEU A 13 25.40 -26.03 -19.49
N PHE A 14 25.06 -25.00 -20.26
CA PHE A 14 25.65 -24.79 -21.58
C PHE A 14 27.12 -24.40 -21.51
N THR A 15 27.53 -23.70 -20.46
CA THR A 15 28.96 -23.46 -20.19
C THR A 15 29.69 -24.80 -19.98
N GLY A 16 29.09 -25.73 -19.24
CA GLY A 16 29.71 -27.04 -19.03
C GLY A 16 29.74 -27.93 -20.25
N LEU A 17 28.66 -27.96 -21.02
CA LEU A 17 28.62 -28.65 -22.31
C LEU A 17 29.68 -28.08 -23.25
N TRP A 18 29.89 -26.76 -23.27
CA TRP A 18 30.88 -26.12 -24.14
C TRP A 18 32.28 -26.66 -23.86
N PHE A 19 32.69 -26.72 -22.59
CA PHE A 19 33.99 -27.28 -22.20
C PHE A 19 34.09 -28.80 -22.46
N LEU A 20 33.03 -29.57 -22.20
CA LEU A 20 33.02 -31.03 -22.43
C LEU A 20 33.19 -31.41 -23.90
N PHE A 21 32.70 -30.57 -24.82
CA PHE A 21 32.68 -30.85 -26.25
C PHE A 21 33.67 -30.01 -27.08
N LYS A 22 34.41 -29.10 -26.45
CA LYS A 22 35.39 -28.20 -27.11
C LYS A 22 36.42 -28.95 -27.98
N GLU A 23 36.86 -30.13 -27.54
CA GLU A 23 37.90 -30.92 -28.23
C GLU A 23 37.35 -31.84 -29.34
N ARG A 24 36.02 -32.01 -29.45
CA ARG A 24 35.44 -33.04 -30.32
C ARG A 24 34.99 -32.57 -31.70
N ASN A 25 35.19 -31.30 -32.08
CA ASN A 25 34.81 -30.72 -33.39
C ASN A 25 33.36 -30.97 -33.89
N ILE A 26 32.49 -31.64 -33.11
CA ILE A 26 31.20 -32.18 -33.56
C ILE A 26 29.98 -31.43 -32.99
N SER A 27 30.13 -30.43 -32.12
CA SER A 27 28.95 -29.70 -31.60
C SER A 27 29.19 -28.25 -31.15
N THR A 28 30.20 -27.58 -31.70
CA THR A 28 30.50 -26.18 -31.34
C THR A 28 29.37 -25.22 -31.71
N SER A 29 28.59 -25.51 -32.76
CA SER A 29 27.48 -24.65 -33.21
C SER A 29 26.24 -24.73 -32.31
N PHE A 30 25.79 -25.94 -31.93
CA PHE A 30 24.58 -26.09 -31.11
C PHE A 30 24.82 -25.64 -29.66
N VAL A 31 25.93 -26.10 -29.06
CA VAL A 31 26.27 -25.75 -27.68
C VAL A 31 26.60 -24.26 -27.56
N GLY A 32 27.27 -23.67 -28.56
CA GLY A 32 27.54 -22.23 -28.60
C GLY A 32 26.28 -21.38 -28.71
N LYS A 33 25.35 -21.77 -29.59
CA LYS A 33 24.04 -21.09 -29.70
C LYS A 33 23.23 -21.20 -28.41
N GLY A 34 23.24 -22.38 -27.78
CA GLY A 34 22.59 -22.61 -26.49
C GLY A 34 23.18 -21.75 -25.37
N PHE A 35 24.52 -21.61 -25.32
CA PHE A 35 25.19 -20.71 -24.37
C PHE A 35 24.74 -19.25 -24.55
N TRP A 36 24.79 -18.72 -25.77
CA TRP A 36 24.39 -17.33 -26.02
C TRP A 36 22.92 -17.08 -25.71
N LEU A 37 22.04 -18.03 -26.06
CA LEU A 37 20.62 -17.93 -25.72
C LEU A 37 20.40 -17.94 -24.20
N ALA A 38 21.09 -18.81 -23.48
CA ALA A 38 21.02 -18.86 -22.02
C ALA A 38 21.56 -17.60 -21.37
N LEU A 39 22.67 -17.04 -21.88
CA LEU A 39 23.24 -15.79 -21.39
C LEU A 39 22.29 -14.61 -21.60
N ILE A 40 21.70 -14.49 -22.80
CA ILE A 40 20.72 -13.43 -23.08
C ILE A 40 19.51 -13.59 -22.16
N SER A 41 18.99 -14.81 -22.02
CA SER A 41 17.83 -15.08 -21.15
C SER A 41 18.13 -14.77 -19.68
N TYR A 42 19.36 -15.04 -19.22
CA TYR A 42 19.83 -14.67 -17.89
C TYR A 42 19.92 -13.15 -17.72
N LEU A 43 20.50 -12.43 -18.68
CA LEU A 43 20.57 -10.97 -18.65
C LEU A 43 19.17 -10.33 -18.66
N ILE A 44 18.24 -10.87 -19.45
CA ILE A 44 16.83 -10.48 -19.41
C ILE A 44 16.25 -10.73 -18.01
N SER A 45 16.54 -11.89 -17.41
CA SER A 45 16.02 -12.20 -16.07
C SER A 45 16.55 -11.28 -14.96
N LEU A 46 17.72 -10.65 -15.15
CA LEU A 46 18.24 -9.61 -14.26
C LEU A 46 17.50 -8.29 -14.48
N VAL A 47 17.34 -7.85 -15.73
CA VAL A 47 16.70 -6.57 -16.05
C VAL A 47 15.21 -6.54 -15.70
N PHE A 48 14.53 -7.68 -15.85
CA PHE A 48 13.10 -7.82 -15.58
C PHE A 48 12.81 -8.50 -14.22
N GLY A 49 13.82 -8.63 -13.36
CA GLY A 49 13.65 -9.10 -11.99
C GLY A 49 12.87 -8.09 -11.16
N LYS A 50 11.85 -8.54 -10.42
CA LYS A 50 11.09 -7.70 -9.47
C LYS A 50 11.70 -7.75 -8.06
N TRP A 51 13.02 -7.63 -7.93
CA TRP A 51 13.72 -7.83 -6.65
C TRP A 51 14.19 -6.55 -5.97
N GLY A 52 14.11 -5.42 -6.67
CA GLY A 52 14.70 -4.15 -6.24
C GLY A 52 16.19 -4.07 -6.58
N LEU A 53 16.60 -2.91 -7.11
CA LEU A 53 17.96 -2.66 -7.61
C LEU A 53 19.06 -2.97 -6.58
N LEU A 54 18.79 -2.68 -5.30
CA LEU A 54 19.74 -2.87 -4.21
C LEU A 54 20.01 -4.36 -3.96
N PHE A 55 18.97 -5.20 -3.98
CA PHE A 55 19.09 -6.65 -3.79
C PHE A 55 19.86 -7.29 -4.95
N GLU A 56 19.54 -6.86 -6.18
CA GLU A 56 20.20 -7.36 -7.38
C GLU A 56 21.70 -7.08 -7.36
N LEU A 57 22.09 -5.86 -6.99
CA LEU A 57 23.49 -5.43 -6.99
C LEU A 57 24.31 -6.01 -5.83
N LEU A 58 23.72 -6.13 -4.64
CA LEU A 58 24.46 -6.52 -3.43
C LEU A 58 24.48 -8.03 -3.18
N PHE A 59 23.45 -8.76 -3.63
CA PHE A 59 23.28 -10.18 -3.29
C PHE A 59 23.22 -11.07 -4.53
N LEU A 60 22.35 -10.76 -5.49
CA LEU A 60 22.07 -11.66 -6.61
C LEU A 60 23.25 -11.75 -7.60
N VAL A 61 23.68 -10.60 -8.13
CA VAL A 61 24.74 -10.54 -9.14
C VAL A 61 26.09 -11.01 -8.59
N PRO A 62 26.54 -10.61 -7.38
CA PRO A 62 27.80 -11.08 -6.82
C PRO A 62 27.84 -12.60 -6.62
N LEU A 63 26.74 -13.20 -6.14
CA LEU A 63 26.64 -14.65 -5.96
C LEU A 63 26.75 -15.38 -7.30
N ASP A 64 26.03 -14.89 -8.32
CA ASP A 64 26.01 -15.51 -9.65
C ASP A 64 27.37 -15.42 -10.34
N VAL A 65 28.05 -14.29 -10.20
CA VAL A 65 29.43 -14.11 -10.68
C VAL A 65 30.39 -15.04 -9.93
N ALA A 66 30.30 -15.13 -8.60
CA ALA A 66 31.16 -16.01 -7.81
C ALA A 66 31.00 -17.49 -8.22
N ILE A 67 29.76 -17.95 -8.37
CA ILE A 67 29.47 -19.32 -8.82
C ILE A 67 30.01 -19.54 -10.23
N PHE A 68 29.81 -18.60 -11.15
CA PHE A 68 30.30 -18.71 -12.51
C PHE A 68 31.84 -18.75 -12.56
N VAL A 69 32.53 -17.93 -11.76
CA VAL A 69 33.99 -17.93 -11.66
C VAL A 69 34.51 -19.23 -11.07
N ILE A 70 33.92 -19.72 -9.97
CA ILE A 70 34.30 -21.01 -9.36
C ILE A 70 34.11 -22.14 -10.36
N LEU A 71 32.97 -22.16 -11.07
CA LEU A 71 32.72 -23.12 -12.14
C LEU A 71 33.84 -23.07 -13.18
N VAL A 72 34.16 -21.89 -13.72
CA VAL A 72 35.23 -21.74 -14.74
C VAL A 72 36.60 -22.21 -14.23
N ILE A 73 36.94 -21.93 -12.98
CA ILE A 73 38.20 -22.40 -12.35
C ILE A 73 38.20 -23.92 -12.22
N LEU A 74 37.11 -24.52 -11.74
CA LEU A 74 36.96 -25.98 -11.65
C LEU A 74 36.99 -26.62 -13.04
N PHE A 75 36.34 -25.99 -14.03
CA PHE A 75 36.36 -26.42 -15.43
C PHE A 75 37.79 -26.50 -15.96
N ASN A 76 38.59 -25.45 -15.75
CA ASN A 76 39.95 -25.37 -16.29
C ASN A 76 40.91 -26.36 -15.64
N ASN A 77 40.65 -26.76 -14.39
CA ASN A 77 41.57 -27.58 -13.60
C ASN A 77 41.16 -29.07 -13.45
N PHE A 78 39.88 -29.42 -13.57
CA PHE A 78 39.36 -30.75 -13.19
C PHE A 78 38.63 -31.53 -14.28
N VAL A 79 38.12 -30.89 -15.35
CA VAL A 79 37.37 -31.62 -16.41
C VAL A 79 38.25 -32.64 -17.15
N THR A 80 39.55 -32.39 -17.24
CA THR A 80 40.52 -33.33 -17.82
C THR A 80 40.75 -34.56 -16.95
N LYS A 81 40.42 -34.52 -15.65
CA LYS A 81 40.67 -35.60 -14.69
C LYS A 81 39.44 -36.49 -14.43
N SER A 82 38.24 -35.91 -14.35
CA SER A 82 36.99 -36.70 -14.22
C SER A 82 35.74 -35.91 -14.55
N LYS A 83 35.01 -36.38 -15.58
CA LYS A 83 33.73 -35.80 -16.00
C LYS A 83 32.60 -36.03 -14.98
N VAL A 84 32.68 -37.12 -14.22
CA VAL A 84 31.67 -37.49 -13.22
C VAL A 84 31.74 -36.56 -12.00
N LEU A 85 32.96 -36.32 -11.50
CA LEU A 85 33.20 -35.36 -10.41
C LEU A 85 32.73 -33.96 -10.81
N PHE A 86 33.04 -33.56 -12.05
CA PHE A 86 32.62 -32.26 -12.56
C PHE A 86 31.08 -32.09 -12.52
N THR A 87 30.32 -33.06 -13.02
CA THR A 87 28.84 -33.01 -12.98
C THR A 87 28.30 -32.94 -11.54
N LEU A 88 28.88 -33.71 -10.62
CA LEU A 88 28.50 -33.67 -9.20
C LEU A 88 28.76 -32.30 -8.57
N PHE A 89 29.90 -31.67 -8.85
CA PHE A 89 30.20 -30.32 -8.36
C PHE A 89 29.24 -29.26 -8.92
N GLY A 90 28.86 -29.35 -10.19
CA GLY A 90 27.86 -28.44 -10.78
C GLY A 90 26.50 -28.53 -10.09
N ILE A 91 26.05 -29.75 -9.75
CA ILE A 91 24.80 -29.95 -9.01
C ILE A 91 24.91 -29.34 -7.59
N VAL A 92 26.02 -29.57 -6.89
CA VAL A 92 26.26 -29.01 -5.56
C VAL A 92 26.24 -27.48 -5.58
N LEU A 93 26.85 -26.84 -6.58
CA LEU A 93 26.84 -25.38 -6.70
C LEU A 93 25.44 -24.81 -6.98
N LEU A 94 24.60 -25.51 -7.75
CA LEU A 94 23.20 -25.10 -7.96
C LEU A 94 22.36 -25.24 -6.68
N ILE A 95 22.62 -26.27 -5.87
CA ILE A 95 21.98 -26.44 -4.56
C ILE A 95 22.42 -25.30 -3.62
N ILE A 96 23.72 -25.00 -3.55
CA ILE A 96 24.24 -23.88 -2.75
C ILE A 96 23.62 -22.56 -3.21
N LYS A 97 23.48 -22.31 -4.52
CA LYS A 97 22.80 -21.11 -5.05
C LYS A 97 21.38 -20.99 -4.50
N PHE A 98 20.62 -22.08 -4.54
CA PHE A 98 19.24 -22.07 -4.06
C PHE A 98 19.17 -21.70 -2.57
N PHE A 99 20.00 -22.31 -1.74
CA PHE A 99 20.05 -22.01 -0.31
C PHE A 99 20.55 -20.59 0.00
N VAL A 100 21.62 -20.13 -0.64
CA VAL A 100 22.15 -18.77 -0.40
C VAL A 100 21.19 -17.70 -0.90
N PHE A 101 20.50 -17.93 -2.03
CA PHE A 101 19.47 -17.03 -2.52
C PHE A 101 18.30 -16.93 -1.54
N ASP A 102 17.79 -18.07 -1.05
CA ASP A 102 16.70 -18.11 -0.06
C ASP A 102 17.07 -17.38 1.24
N ILE A 103 18.29 -17.63 1.76
CA ILE A 103 18.82 -16.92 2.93
C ILE A 103 18.96 -15.42 2.65
N SER A 104 19.52 -15.03 1.49
CA SER A 104 19.72 -13.62 1.15
C SER A 104 18.39 -12.89 0.97
N LEU A 105 17.38 -13.54 0.39
CA LEU A 105 16.04 -12.97 0.22
C LEU A 105 15.36 -12.77 1.59
N LYS A 106 15.45 -13.77 2.48
CA LYS A 106 15.00 -13.65 3.87
C LYS A 106 15.72 -12.52 4.61
N MET A 107 17.04 -12.41 4.42
CA MET A 107 17.85 -11.34 5.03
C MET A 107 17.52 -9.96 4.43
N TYR A 108 17.24 -9.87 3.13
CA TYR A 108 16.81 -8.64 2.48
C TYR A 108 15.45 -8.17 2.98
N HIS A 109 14.49 -9.08 3.12
CA HIS A 109 13.22 -8.78 3.77
C HIS A 109 13.43 -8.39 5.23
N SER A 110 14.34 -9.05 5.94
CA SER A 110 14.71 -8.71 7.33
C SER A 110 15.40 -7.35 7.47
N ILE A 111 16.20 -6.91 6.49
CA ILE A 111 16.89 -5.60 6.48
C ILE A 111 15.91 -4.48 6.06
N ASN A 112 15.00 -4.74 5.13
CA ASN A 112 13.95 -3.77 4.81
C ASN A 112 12.88 -3.69 5.92
N SER A 113 12.69 -4.76 6.69
CA SER A 113 11.92 -4.72 7.92
C SER A 113 12.72 -4.15 9.11
N SER A 114 14.04 -3.93 8.98
CA SER A 114 14.87 -3.39 10.06
C SER A 114 14.93 -1.87 10.12
N VAL A 115 14.01 -1.15 9.46
CA VAL A 115 13.71 0.21 9.88
C VAL A 115 12.88 0.06 11.15
N LYS A 116 13.52 0.09 12.33
CA LYS A 116 12.85 0.18 13.64
C LYS A 116 11.98 1.45 13.62
N LEU A 117 10.72 1.28 13.21
CA LEU A 117 9.73 2.35 13.12
C LEU A 117 9.07 2.64 14.47
N ASP A 118 9.33 1.79 15.45
CA ASP A 118 9.35 2.11 16.87
C ASP A 118 10.48 1.26 17.50
N SER A 119 11.19 1.76 18.50
CA SER A 119 12.11 0.92 19.29
C SER A 119 11.39 0.21 20.42
N ASP A 120 10.14 0.61 20.69
CA ASP A 120 9.39 0.22 21.87
C ASP A 120 7.95 -0.19 21.44
N GLY A 121 7.55 -1.45 21.61
CA GLY A 121 6.13 -1.86 21.45
C GLY A 121 5.83 -2.80 20.29
N GLU A 122 6.27 -4.04 20.41
CA GLU A 122 6.19 -5.10 19.39
C GLU A 122 4.81 -5.73 19.27
N LEU A 123 4.00 -5.69 20.34
CA LEU A 123 2.71 -6.39 20.40
C LEU A 123 1.57 -5.45 20.82
N LEU A 124 0.41 -5.68 20.21
CA LEU A 124 -0.88 -5.17 20.66
C LEU A 124 -1.63 -6.31 21.36
N MET A 125 -2.00 -6.09 22.61
CA MET A 125 -2.72 -7.05 23.44
C MET A 125 -4.08 -6.50 23.85
N ASP A 126 -5.14 -7.21 23.48
CA ASP A 126 -6.47 -7.02 24.02
C ASP A 126 -6.59 -7.76 25.36
N LEU A 127 -6.67 -7.00 26.46
CA LEU A 127 -6.79 -7.57 27.79
C LEU A 127 -8.20 -8.15 28.04
N GLY A 128 -9.24 -7.57 27.44
CA GLY A 128 -10.65 -7.82 27.73
C GLY A 128 -11.15 -7.29 29.09
N ASP A 129 -12.46 -7.01 29.14
CA ASP A 129 -13.16 -6.27 30.20
C ASP A 129 -12.98 -6.79 31.64
N ASP A 130 -12.94 -8.12 31.81
CA ASP A 130 -12.96 -8.76 33.14
C ASP A 130 -11.58 -8.93 33.80
N ARG A 131 -10.51 -8.60 33.07
CA ARG A 131 -9.13 -8.85 33.52
C ARG A 131 -8.44 -7.60 34.02
N LYS A 132 -7.43 -7.79 34.86
CA LYS A 132 -6.61 -6.70 35.39
C LYS A 132 -5.17 -6.89 35.00
N ILE A 133 -4.58 -5.87 34.39
CA ILE A 133 -3.22 -5.92 33.86
C ILE A 133 -2.16 -6.29 34.93
N TYR A 134 -2.41 -6.01 36.21
CA TYR A 134 -1.51 -6.38 37.31
C TYR A 134 -1.41 -7.89 37.53
N GLU A 135 -2.38 -8.68 37.06
CA GLU A 135 -2.37 -10.15 37.16
C GLU A 135 -1.28 -10.75 36.28
N LEU A 136 -0.87 -10.05 35.21
CA LEU A 136 0.21 -10.44 34.32
C LEU A 136 1.59 -10.04 34.83
N LYS A 137 1.71 -9.42 36.02
CA LYS A 137 2.99 -8.92 36.54
C LYS A 137 4.10 -9.96 36.52
N ALA A 138 3.82 -11.19 36.99
CA ALA A 138 4.81 -12.26 37.02
C ALA A 138 5.28 -12.67 35.61
N PHE A 139 4.36 -12.66 34.63
CA PHE A 139 4.66 -12.94 33.23
C PHE A 139 5.51 -11.82 32.62
N PHE A 140 5.15 -10.56 32.86
CA PHE A 140 5.91 -9.43 32.38
C PHE A 140 7.30 -9.35 33.02
N ASP A 141 7.44 -9.67 34.31
CA ASP A 141 8.74 -9.74 35.00
C ASP A 141 9.65 -10.84 34.39
N GLU A 142 9.07 -11.98 33.95
CA GLU A 142 9.81 -13.10 33.32
C GLU A 142 10.53 -12.67 32.04
N TYR A 143 9.84 -11.89 31.20
CA TYR A 143 10.34 -11.41 29.91
C TYR A 143 10.80 -9.93 29.94
N GLN A 144 10.76 -9.28 31.10
CA GLN A 144 11.07 -7.87 31.28
C GLN A 144 10.24 -6.96 30.35
N ILE A 145 8.98 -7.33 30.12
CA ILE A 145 8.05 -6.61 29.25
C ILE A 145 7.59 -5.33 29.94
N SER A 146 7.68 -4.21 29.23
CA SER A 146 7.06 -2.95 29.62
C SER A 146 5.71 -2.80 28.89
N TYR A 147 4.76 -2.06 29.47
CA TYR A 147 3.43 -1.94 28.86
C TYR A 147 2.80 -0.57 29.12
N ARG A 148 1.92 -0.16 28.19
CA ARG A 148 1.07 1.04 28.31
C ARG A 148 -0.28 0.81 27.66
N LYS A 149 -1.32 1.54 28.08
CA LYS A 149 -2.58 1.57 27.32
C LYS A 149 -2.30 2.07 25.90
N ALA A 150 -2.81 1.35 24.91
CA ALA A 150 -2.65 1.71 23.50
C ALA A 150 -3.55 2.91 23.17
N PHE A 151 -4.84 2.83 23.54
CA PHE A 151 -5.85 3.83 23.18
C PHE A 151 -6.59 4.34 24.42
N PRO A 152 -5.94 5.16 25.29
CA PRO A 152 -6.50 5.55 26.58
C PRO A 152 -7.67 6.55 26.50
N HIS A 153 -7.94 7.11 25.33
CA HIS A 153 -8.92 8.18 25.13
C HIS A 153 -9.84 7.85 23.97
N LEU A 154 -10.85 7.03 24.22
CA LEU A 154 -12.00 6.87 23.32
C LEU A 154 -13.09 7.86 23.75
N ARG A 155 -13.66 8.59 22.80
CA ARG A 155 -14.82 9.46 23.07
C ARG A 155 -16.11 8.65 23.23
N HIS A 156 -16.20 7.51 22.54
CA HIS A 156 -17.37 6.63 22.47
C HIS A 156 -17.01 5.16 22.74
N ASN A 157 -16.75 4.80 24.01
CA ASN A 157 -16.38 3.43 24.38
C ASN A 157 -17.45 2.39 23.99
N GLU A 158 -18.71 2.81 23.83
CA GLU A 158 -19.79 1.94 23.36
C GLU A 158 -19.64 1.51 21.88
N TYR A 159 -18.73 2.12 21.13
CA TYR A 159 -18.52 1.80 19.73
C TYR A 159 -17.57 0.61 19.54
N SER A 160 -16.60 0.42 20.43
CA SER A 160 -15.47 -0.50 20.27
C SER A 160 -14.83 -0.89 21.60
N THR A 161 -14.14 -2.03 21.65
CA THR A 161 -13.35 -2.51 22.81
C THR A 161 -11.89 -2.05 22.78
N LEU A 162 -11.55 -1.04 21.97
CA LEU A 162 -10.17 -0.55 21.85
C LEU A 162 -9.59 0.02 23.14
N ASP A 163 -10.43 0.44 24.10
CA ASP A 163 -9.99 0.92 25.40
C ASP A 163 -9.36 -0.19 26.23
N ASP A 164 -9.55 -1.47 25.91
CA ASP A 164 -8.90 -2.62 26.55
C ASP A 164 -7.50 -2.94 26.02
N TYR A 165 -7.08 -2.31 24.92
CA TYR A 165 -5.80 -2.61 24.31
C TYR A 165 -4.61 -2.01 25.04
N TYR A 166 -3.53 -2.79 25.09
CA TYR A 166 -2.22 -2.40 25.59
C TYR A 166 -1.15 -2.63 24.52
N VAL A 167 -0.19 -1.71 24.46
CA VAL A 167 1.08 -1.93 23.76
C VAL A 167 2.01 -2.64 24.74
N LEU A 168 2.59 -3.74 24.30
CA LEU A 168 3.63 -4.46 25.02
C LEU A 168 4.96 -4.27 24.31
N ASP A 169 5.93 -3.76 25.06
CA ASP A 169 7.30 -3.56 24.63
C ASP A 169 8.16 -4.72 25.18
N VAL A 170 8.68 -5.51 24.25
CA VAL A 170 9.42 -6.75 24.44
C VAL A 170 10.90 -6.46 24.16
N PRO A 171 11.78 -6.53 25.17
CA PRO A 171 13.19 -6.19 24.99
C PRO A 171 13.87 -7.03 23.89
N GLU A 172 14.78 -6.41 23.13
CA GLU A 172 15.48 -6.98 21.97
C GLU A 172 16.01 -8.42 22.18
N LYS A 173 16.50 -8.74 23.38
CA LYS A 173 16.99 -10.09 23.74
C LYS A 173 15.91 -11.20 23.75
N TYR A 174 14.65 -10.83 23.60
CA TYR A 174 13.49 -11.73 23.53
C TYR A 174 12.69 -11.55 22.23
N GLU A 175 13.16 -10.75 21.25
CA GLU A 175 12.51 -10.59 19.94
C GLU A 175 12.35 -11.95 19.22
N ASP A 176 13.33 -12.86 19.37
CA ASP A 176 13.27 -14.22 18.83
C ASP A 176 12.18 -15.10 19.46
N LYS A 177 11.55 -14.64 20.54
CA LYS A 177 10.48 -15.32 21.28
C LYS A 177 9.11 -14.68 21.14
N LEU A 178 8.92 -13.67 20.27
CA LEU A 178 7.63 -12.98 20.13
C LEU A 178 6.46 -13.95 19.89
N GLN A 179 6.62 -14.95 19.03
CA GLN A 179 5.59 -15.96 18.78
C GLN A 179 5.28 -16.80 20.04
N GLU A 180 6.30 -17.17 20.81
CA GLU A 180 6.12 -17.90 22.08
C GLU A 180 5.37 -17.04 23.10
N ILE A 181 5.78 -15.78 23.26
CA ILE A 181 5.17 -14.81 24.18
C ILE A 181 3.69 -14.62 23.83
N SER A 182 3.37 -14.32 22.56
CA SER A 182 1.99 -14.14 22.09
C SER A 182 1.15 -15.39 22.32
N GLN A 183 1.69 -16.58 21.99
CA GLN A 183 0.97 -17.83 22.20
C GLN A 183 0.72 -18.12 23.69
N ARG A 184 1.69 -17.85 24.57
CA ARG A 184 1.52 -18.02 26.01
C ARG A 184 0.48 -17.07 26.59
N LEU A 185 0.48 -15.80 26.18
CA LEU A 185 -0.52 -14.80 26.59
C LEU A 185 -1.94 -15.24 26.19
N MET A 186 -2.12 -15.75 24.97
CA MET A 186 -3.42 -16.23 24.50
C MET A 186 -3.86 -17.54 25.18
N THR A 187 -2.96 -18.53 25.30
CA THR A 187 -3.34 -19.87 25.81
C THR A 187 -3.52 -19.95 27.33
N SER A 188 -2.89 -19.05 28.08
CA SER A 188 -3.06 -18.93 29.52
C SER A 188 -4.40 -18.29 29.92
N GLY A 189 -5.11 -17.68 28.98
CA GLY A 189 -6.31 -16.88 29.24
C GLY A 189 -6.00 -15.46 29.76
N TYR A 190 -4.74 -15.03 29.75
CA TYR A 190 -4.35 -13.68 30.20
C TYR A 190 -4.82 -12.57 29.25
N ALA A 191 -5.01 -12.86 27.97
CA ALA A 191 -5.48 -11.92 26.97
C ALA A 191 -6.57 -12.55 26.10
N ASP A 192 -7.52 -11.75 25.61
CA ASP A 192 -8.48 -12.20 24.60
C ASP A 192 -7.81 -12.32 23.23
N TRP A 193 -6.83 -11.46 22.98
CA TRP A 193 -6.17 -11.38 21.72
C TRP A 193 -4.77 -10.79 21.86
N VAL A 194 -3.83 -11.28 21.05
CA VAL A 194 -2.49 -10.69 20.92
C VAL A 194 -2.12 -10.73 19.44
N GLU A 195 -1.73 -9.57 18.91
CA GLU A 195 -1.22 -9.42 17.54
C GLU A 195 0.08 -8.60 17.54
N GLN A 196 0.84 -8.69 16.45
CA GLN A 196 2.01 -7.84 16.29
C GLN A 196 1.57 -6.39 16.03
N ASN A 197 2.35 -5.44 16.53
CA ASN A 197 2.20 -4.05 16.14
C ASN A 197 2.91 -3.85 14.79
N GLU A 198 2.20 -4.17 13.70
CA GLU A 198 2.82 -4.25 12.37
C GLU A 198 3.42 -2.92 11.90
N VAL A 199 4.50 -3.02 11.13
CA VAL A 199 5.11 -1.88 10.45
C VAL A 199 4.29 -1.52 9.21
N ILE A 200 3.90 -0.24 9.11
CA ILE A 200 3.15 0.31 7.99
C ILE A 200 4.03 1.31 7.25
N GLN A 201 4.01 1.28 5.92
CA GLN A 201 4.83 2.19 5.12
C GLN A 201 4.09 2.69 3.88
N THR A 202 4.53 3.84 3.37
CA THR A 202 4.22 4.31 2.02
C THR A 202 5.43 4.08 1.13
N SER A 203 5.18 3.62 -0.10
CA SER A 203 6.23 3.45 -1.11
C SER A 203 5.70 3.95 -2.46
N PRO A 204 5.61 5.28 -2.63
CA PRO A 204 5.09 5.85 -3.87
C PRO A 204 5.99 5.49 -5.06
N ILE A 205 5.36 5.05 -6.14
CA ILE A 205 6.06 4.77 -7.39
C ILE A 205 6.15 6.09 -8.17
N LYS A 206 7.34 6.44 -8.62
CA LYS A 206 7.53 7.62 -9.48
C LYS A 206 6.69 7.48 -10.75
N GLY A 207 5.84 8.46 -11.01
CA GLY A 207 5.07 8.55 -12.25
C GLY A 207 5.82 9.31 -13.35
N TYR A 208 5.25 9.24 -14.54
CA TYR A 208 5.73 9.92 -15.75
C TYR A 208 4.61 10.79 -16.33
N GLU A 209 4.96 11.73 -17.22
CA GLU A 209 3.95 12.57 -17.89
C GLU A 209 2.92 11.68 -18.59
N ALA A 210 1.67 11.81 -18.17
CA ALA A 210 0.55 11.07 -18.75
C ALA A 210 0.14 11.67 -20.10
N LYS A 211 -0.68 10.92 -20.85
CA LYS A 211 -1.26 11.41 -22.10
C LYS A 211 -2.13 12.65 -21.81
N ARG A 212 -1.89 13.72 -22.57
CA ARG A 212 -2.60 14.98 -22.36
C ARG A 212 -4.09 14.87 -22.63
N ASN A 213 -4.86 15.53 -21.77
CA ASN A 213 -6.28 15.73 -21.87
C ASN A 213 -6.57 17.12 -22.47
N ASN A 214 -7.41 17.19 -23.50
CA ASN A 214 -7.76 18.44 -24.17
C ASN A 214 -9.24 18.81 -23.98
N ASN A 215 -9.94 18.12 -23.07
CA ASN A 215 -11.33 18.41 -22.77
C ASN A 215 -11.46 19.74 -22.01
N ASP A 216 -12.45 20.54 -22.39
CA ASP A 216 -12.87 21.70 -21.62
C ASP A 216 -13.88 21.26 -20.55
N TYR A 217 -13.55 21.53 -19.30
CA TYR A 217 -14.39 21.20 -18.14
C TYR A 217 -15.16 22.40 -17.60
N GLY A 218 -15.04 23.59 -18.21
CA GLY A 218 -15.69 24.82 -17.75
C GLY A 218 -15.09 25.40 -16.47
N ILE A 219 -13.85 25.02 -16.15
CA ILE A 219 -13.03 25.50 -15.02
C ILE A 219 -11.66 25.93 -15.55
N ASN A 220 -10.96 26.80 -14.82
CA ASN A 220 -9.79 27.54 -15.31
C ASN A 220 -8.43 27.00 -14.83
N ASP A 221 -8.38 25.81 -14.24
CA ASP A 221 -7.17 25.24 -13.65
C ASP A 221 -6.16 24.82 -14.76
N PRO A 222 -4.92 25.34 -14.74
CA PRO A 222 -3.96 25.20 -15.84
C PRO A 222 -3.42 23.79 -16.04
N ALA A 223 -3.44 22.92 -15.02
CA ALA A 223 -2.89 21.56 -15.13
C ALA A 223 -3.93 20.49 -15.50
N LEU A 224 -5.16 20.86 -15.88
CA LEU A 224 -6.20 19.91 -16.30
C LEU A 224 -5.74 19.00 -17.44
N SER A 225 -4.86 19.49 -18.31
CA SER A 225 -4.31 18.67 -19.39
C SER A 225 -3.46 17.50 -18.90
N ASN A 226 -2.97 17.52 -17.66
CA ASN A 226 -2.21 16.42 -17.06
C ASN A 226 -3.12 15.38 -16.39
N LEU A 227 -4.42 15.68 -16.23
CA LEU A 227 -5.39 14.83 -15.54
C LEU A 227 -6.12 13.93 -16.54
N TRP A 228 -5.47 12.85 -16.98
CA TRP A 228 -6.14 11.81 -17.78
C TRP A 228 -7.32 11.18 -17.02
N SER A 229 -7.20 11.11 -15.70
CA SER A 229 -8.22 10.63 -14.76
C SER A 229 -9.55 11.37 -14.92
N PHE A 230 -9.51 12.69 -15.17
CA PHE A 230 -10.71 13.50 -15.39
C PHE A 230 -11.51 13.06 -16.61
N LYS A 231 -10.81 12.65 -17.67
CA LYS A 231 -11.45 12.09 -18.86
C LYS A 231 -12.03 10.71 -18.58
N ALA A 232 -11.27 9.84 -17.92
CA ALA A 232 -11.73 8.48 -17.60
C ALA A 232 -12.96 8.47 -16.67
N MET A 233 -13.02 9.39 -15.71
CA MET A 233 -14.13 9.56 -14.77
C MET A 233 -15.26 10.45 -15.29
N GLN A 234 -15.18 10.98 -16.52
CA GLN A 234 -16.21 11.85 -17.12
C GLN A 234 -16.55 13.07 -16.27
N MET A 235 -15.53 13.83 -15.86
CA MET A 235 -15.69 14.99 -14.96
C MET A 235 -16.57 16.11 -15.52
N ASP A 236 -16.65 16.24 -16.84
CA ASP A 236 -17.55 17.16 -17.52
C ASP A 236 -19.03 16.82 -17.24
N ALA A 237 -19.36 15.53 -17.21
CA ALA A 237 -20.69 15.07 -16.83
C ALA A 237 -20.99 15.35 -15.36
N LEU A 238 -20.01 15.17 -14.46
CA LEU A 238 -20.19 15.49 -13.04
C LEU A 238 -20.49 16.97 -12.83
N TYR A 239 -19.66 17.85 -13.38
CA TYR A 239 -19.86 19.30 -13.24
C TYR A 239 -21.16 19.76 -13.88
N LYS A 240 -21.58 19.14 -14.98
CA LYS A 240 -22.90 19.36 -15.57
C LYS A 240 -24.02 18.96 -14.61
N VAL A 241 -23.95 17.79 -13.98
CA VAL A 241 -24.95 17.34 -12.99
C VAL A 241 -25.04 18.32 -11.81
N LEU A 242 -23.89 18.74 -11.27
CA LEU A 242 -23.86 19.70 -10.15
C LEU A 242 -24.48 21.06 -10.55
N LYS A 243 -24.16 21.55 -11.75
CA LYS A 243 -24.65 22.84 -12.26
C LYS A 243 -26.14 22.80 -12.63
N ASP A 244 -26.56 21.82 -13.41
CA ASP A 244 -27.93 21.73 -13.95
C ASP A 244 -28.96 21.52 -12.84
N ASN A 245 -28.57 20.91 -11.72
CA ASN A 245 -29.41 20.74 -10.54
C ASN A 245 -29.28 21.88 -9.50
N ASP A 246 -28.45 22.91 -9.77
CA ASP A 246 -28.04 23.93 -8.79
C ASP A 246 -27.73 23.33 -7.42
N LEU A 247 -26.94 22.25 -7.43
CA LEU A 247 -26.79 21.41 -6.26
C LEU A 247 -26.06 22.18 -5.16
N LYS A 248 -26.66 22.20 -3.96
CA LYS A 248 -26.05 22.77 -2.75
C LYS A 248 -25.73 21.67 -1.74
N PRO A 249 -24.56 21.73 -1.08
CA PRO A 249 -24.26 20.79 -0.01
C PRO A 249 -25.22 20.97 1.17
N LYS A 250 -25.66 19.87 1.78
CA LYS A 250 -26.37 19.89 3.07
C LYS A 250 -25.40 20.14 4.23
N LYS A 251 -24.12 19.80 4.04
CA LYS A 251 -23.01 20.12 4.96
C LYS A 251 -21.70 20.20 4.19
N VAL A 252 -20.71 20.84 4.80
CA VAL A 252 -19.32 20.75 4.35
C VAL A 252 -18.74 19.43 4.87
N ALA A 253 -18.48 18.47 3.99
CA ALA A 253 -17.91 17.18 4.37
C ALA A 253 -16.41 17.30 4.68
N LYS A 254 -15.92 16.57 5.68
CA LYS A 254 -14.51 16.56 6.07
C LYS A 254 -13.83 15.24 5.69
N ILE A 255 -12.78 15.30 4.88
CA ILE A 255 -11.93 14.15 4.55
C ILE A 255 -10.66 14.21 5.41
N ALA A 256 -10.40 13.20 6.21
CA ALA A 256 -9.14 13.03 6.93
C ALA A 256 -8.15 12.22 6.09
N ILE A 257 -7.00 12.80 5.81
CA ILE A 257 -5.87 12.14 5.15
C ILE A 257 -4.94 11.62 6.25
N LEU A 258 -4.96 10.30 6.46
CA LEU A 258 -4.08 9.61 7.40
C LEU A 258 -2.81 9.18 6.67
N ASP A 259 -1.75 9.96 6.81
CA ASP A 259 -0.57 9.85 5.95
C ASP A 259 0.67 10.51 6.58
N THR A 260 1.62 11.01 5.77
CA THR A 260 2.87 11.67 6.17
C THR A 260 2.72 13.13 6.61
N GLY A 261 1.49 13.64 6.72
CA GLY A 261 1.18 15.06 6.89
C GLY A 261 0.65 15.67 5.58
N VAL A 262 0.23 16.93 5.63
CA VAL A 262 -0.19 17.68 4.43
C VAL A 262 0.37 19.10 4.52
N ASP A 263 1.07 19.56 3.48
CA ASP A 263 1.45 20.96 3.32
C ASP A 263 0.19 21.84 3.21
N SER A 264 -0.23 22.36 4.35
CA SER A 264 -1.46 23.16 4.47
C SER A 264 -1.38 24.52 3.77
N GLU A 265 -0.17 25.00 3.49
CA GLU A 265 0.08 26.30 2.86
C GLU A 265 0.09 26.21 1.32
N HIS A 266 0.05 24.98 0.78
CA HIS A 266 0.04 24.74 -0.66
C HIS A 266 -1.07 25.57 -1.34
N GLU A 267 -0.71 26.26 -2.42
CA GLU A 267 -1.53 27.28 -3.07
C GLU A 267 -2.87 26.76 -3.62
N ASP A 268 -2.90 25.44 -3.84
CA ASP A 268 -4.02 24.67 -4.40
C ASP A 268 -4.74 23.81 -3.35
N LEU A 269 -4.37 23.94 -2.07
CA LEU A 269 -5.01 23.26 -0.94
C LEU A 269 -5.52 24.23 0.14
N ASN A 270 -4.83 25.35 0.38
CA ASN A 270 -5.03 26.18 1.56
C ASN A 270 -6.49 26.59 1.83
N ALA A 271 -7.27 26.90 0.78
CA ALA A 271 -8.67 27.32 0.92
C ALA A 271 -9.60 26.14 1.22
N ASN A 272 -9.17 24.91 0.97
CA ASN A 272 -9.87 23.66 1.25
C ASN A 272 -9.29 22.86 2.41
N PHE A 273 -8.19 23.32 3.01
CA PHE A 273 -7.58 22.67 4.16
C PHE A 273 -8.13 23.21 5.48
N VAL A 274 -8.39 22.31 6.42
CA VAL A 274 -8.76 22.64 7.81
C VAL A 274 -7.78 21.91 8.72
N SER A 275 -6.94 22.66 9.41
CA SER A 275 -6.05 22.08 10.41
C SER A 275 -6.84 21.58 11.61
N THR A 276 -6.51 20.38 12.07
CA THR A 276 -7.02 19.86 13.35
C THR A 276 -5.94 19.75 14.41
N ASP A 277 -4.68 19.75 13.99
CA ASP A 277 -3.48 19.93 14.81
C ASP A 277 -2.38 20.51 13.90
N ASN A 278 -1.64 21.51 14.39
CA ASN A 278 -0.60 22.15 13.59
C ASN A 278 0.58 21.22 13.29
N SER A 279 0.81 20.20 14.12
CA SER A 279 1.88 19.20 13.89
C SER A 279 1.65 18.33 12.66
N TYR A 280 0.44 18.32 12.09
CA TYR A 280 0.10 17.56 10.89
C TYR A 280 0.14 18.40 9.60
N ASN A 281 0.35 19.71 9.72
CA ASN A 281 0.25 20.69 8.63
C ASN A 281 1.53 20.85 7.80
N GLU A 282 2.57 20.07 8.12
CA GLU A 282 3.80 19.97 7.36
C GLU A 282 3.96 18.55 6.82
N ASP A 283 4.54 18.43 5.63
CA ASP A 283 4.78 17.15 4.98
C ASP A 283 6.19 17.15 4.36
N VAL A 284 7.12 16.47 5.02
CA VAL A 284 8.51 16.35 4.57
C VAL A 284 8.63 15.35 3.41
N VAL A 285 7.78 14.31 3.40
CA VAL A 285 7.83 13.22 2.42
C VAL A 285 7.11 13.60 1.13
N GLY A 286 5.99 14.31 1.25
CA GLY A 286 5.14 14.79 0.17
C GLY A 286 4.02 13.83 -0.26
N HIS A 287 3.95 12.64 0.32
CA HIS A 287 2.96 11.62 -0.03
C HIS A 287 1.54 12.04 0.38
N GLY A 288 1.36 12.50 1.62
CA GLY A 288 0.07 12.96 2.12
C GLY A 288 -0.42 14.22 1.42
N THR A 289 0.47 15.16 1.10
CA THR A 289 0.14 16.36 0.30
C THR A 289 -0.36 15.98 -1.10
N HIS A 290 0.24 14.96 -1.72
CA HIS A 290 -0.22 14.46 -3.03
C HIS A 290 -1.60 13.84 -2.95
N CYS A 291 -1.85 13.03 -1.92
CA CYS A 291 -3.17 12.44 -1.66
C CYS A 291 -4.24 13.51 -1.37
N ALA A 292 -3.89 14.56 -0.61
CA ALA A 292 -4.80 15.66 -0.30
C ALA A 292 -5.27 16.42 -1.55
N GLY A 293 -4.38 16.67 -2.52
CA GLY A 293 -4.74 17.29 -3.80
C GLY A 293 -5.69 16.45 -4.63
N ILE A 294 -5.47 15.13 -4.68
CA ILE A 294 -6.37 14.21 -5.38
C ILE A 294 -7.75 14.21 -4.73
N ALA A 295 -7.80 14.21 -3.39
CA ALA A 295 -9.04 14.18 -2.65
C ALA A 295 -9.85 15.47 -2.83
N ASN A 296 -9.22 16.65 -2.71
CA ASN A 296 -9.93 17.93 -2.76
C ASN A 296 -9.05 19.17 -2.99
N ALA A 297 -8.24 19.19 -4.06
CA ALA A 297 -7.66 20.43 -4.56
C ALA A 297 -8.72 21.52 -4.82
N VAL A 298 -8.30 22.77 -4.73
CA VAL A 298 -9.16 23.96 -4.91
C VAL A 298 -9.44 24.17 -6.39
N SER A 299 -10.56 23.65 -6.87
CA SER A 299 -10.97 23.83 -8.28
C SER A 299 -11.31 25.28 -8.62
N ASN A 300 -11.10 25.64 -9.89
CA ASN A 300 -11.47 26.92 -10.50
C ASN A 300 -10.79 28.14 -9.86
N ASN A 301 -9.53 27.98 -9.42
CA ASN A 301 -8.73 29.04 -8.78
C ASN A 301 -7.61 29.61 -9.68
N ALA A 302 -7.56 29.19 -10.95
CA ALA A 302 -6.53 29.50 -11.93
C ALA A 302 -5.11 29.00 -11.57
N LYS A 303 -5.00 27.96 -10.74
CA LYS A 303 -3.76 27.33 -10.29
C LYS A 303 -3.88 25.82 -10.37
N GLY A 304 -2.73 25.14 -10.42
CA GLY A 304 -2.65 23.70 -10.21
C GLY A 304 -3.69 22.84 -10.92
N ILE A 305 -4.27 21.93 -10.14
CA ILE A 305 -5.20 20.87 -10.55
C ILE A 305 -6.62 21.20 -10.05
N ALA A 306 -7.55 20.28 -10.25
CA ALA A 306 -8.92 20.38 -9.73
C ALA A 306 -9.35 19.06 -9.09
N SER A 307 -10.47 19.09 -8.37
CA SER A 307 -11.06 17.94 -7.68
C SER A 307 -12.53 17.71 -8.07
N PHE A 308 -13.24 16.77 -7.44
CA PHE A 308 -14.67 16.56 -7.72
C PHE A 308 -15.55 17.76 -7.32
N SER A 309 -15.08 18.56 -6.37
CA SER A 309 -15.81 19.74 -5.90
C SER A 309 -15.45 20.95 -6.77
N PRO A 310 -16.39 21.52 -7.54
CA PRO A 310 -16.11 22.68 -8.39
C PRO A 310 -15.96 23.98 -7.59
N THR A 311 -16.34 23.97 -6.30
CA THR A 311 -16.23 25.10 -5.36
C THR A 311 -15.73 24.61 -4.00
N ASN A 312 -15.40 25.53 -3.11
CA ASN A 312 -14.90 25.23 -1.77
C ASN A 312 -16.01 24.93 -0.74
N GLU A 313 -17.25 24.74 -1.18
CA GLU A 313 -18.44 24.63 -0.33
C GLU A 313 -18.79 23.19 0.06
N PHE A 314 -18.39 22.18 -0.73
CA PHE A 314 -18.82 20.79 -0.48
C PHE A 314 -17.89 20.05 0.47
N VAL A 315 -16.58 20.18 0.27
CA VAL A 315 -15.59 19.32 0.92
C VAL A 315 -14.45 20.14 1.48
N LYS A 316 -13.93 19.72 2.64
CA LYS A 316 -12.65 20.14 3.21
C LYS A 316 -11.78 18.92 3.48
N VAL A 317 -10.47 19.12 3.41
CA VAL A 317 -9.47 18.12 3.78
C VAL A 317 -8.81 18.52 5.09
N THR A 318 -8.51 17.54 5.94
CA THR A 318 -7.65 17.68 7.10
C THR A 318 -6.57 16.60 7.07
N SER A 319 -5.50 16.80 7.82
CA SER A 319 -4.43 15.83 7.96
C SER A 319 -4.44 15.23 9.37
N ILE A 320 -4.12 13.94 9.44
CA ILE A 320 -3.68 13.27 10.66
C ILE A 320 -2.40 12.50 10.31
N LYS A 321 -1.28 12.93 10.88
CA LYS A 321 0.02 12.34 10.56
C LYS A 321 0.22 11.05 11.35
N VAL A 322 0.06 9.92 10.68
CA VAL A 322 0.27 8.59 11.26
C VAL A 322 1.58 7.94 10.77
N LEU A 323 2.21 8.56 9.77
CA LEU A 323 3.52 8.19 9.23
C LEU A 323 4.54 9.30 9.50
N ASN A 324 5.72 8.90 9.97
CA ASN A 324 6.82 9.80 10.27
C ASN A 324 7.45 10.39 8.99
N ASP A 325 8.49 11.21 9.15
CA ASP A 325 9.16 11.91 8.04
C ASP A 325 9.99 11.00 7.11
N TRP A 326 9.99 9.70 7.37
CA TRP A 326 10.54 8.66 6.50
C TRP A 326 9.46 7.85 5.78
N GLY A 327 8.18 8.19 5.98
CA GLY A 327 7.05 7.52 5.33
C GLY A 327 6.64 6.20 5.97
N GLY A 328 7.07 5.94 7.21
CA GLY A 328 6.70 4.74 7.97
C GLY A 328 5.99 5.05 9.29
N GLY A 329 5.23 4.08 9.79
CA GLY A 329 4.51 4.13 11.05
C GLY A 329 4.21 2.72 11.54
N THR A 330 3.33 2.61 12.53
CA THR A 330 2.95 1.34 13.15
C THR A 330 1.44 1.15 13.04
N GLN A 331 0.99 -0.09 13.19
CA GLN A 331 -0.43 -0.40 13.29
C GLN A 331 -1.10 0.41 14.40
N GLU A 332 -0.43 0.57 15.54
CA GLU A 332 -0.90 1.42 16.63
C GLU A 332 -1.08 2.88 16.18
N SER A 333 -0.09 3.48 15.51
CA SER A 333 -0.19 4.89 15.08
C SER A 333 -1.33 5.10 14.09
N VAL A 334 -1.55 4.14 13.19
CA VAL A 334 -2.67 4.18 12.23
C VAL A 334 -4.01 4.04 12.95
N ILE A 335 -4.15 3.09 13.88
CA ILE A 335 -5.39 2.91 14.66
C ILE A 335 -5.70 4.14 15.50
N GLY A 336 -4.69 4.71 16.18
CA GLY A 336 -4.82 5.96 16.91
C GLY A 336 -5.32 7.09 16.02
N GLY A 337 -4.78 7.20 14.80
CA GLY A 337 -5.24 8.19 13.82
C GLY A 337 -6.66 7.96 13.30
N ILE A 338 -7.12 6.70 13.17
CA ILE A 338 -8.51 6.38 12.80
C ILE A 338 -9.47 6.88 13.89
N ILE A 339 -9.16 6.58 15.15
CA ILE A 339 -9.94 7.02 16.32
C ILE A 339 -9.98 8.56 16.34
N GLU A 340 -8.83 9.20 16.21
CA GLU A 340 -8.72 10.65 16.25
C GLU A 340 -9.51 11.33 15.10
N ALA A 341 -9.47 10.77 13.89
CA ALA A 341 -10.25 11.26 12.76
C ALA A 341 -11.75 11.19 13.03
N ALA A 342 -12.22 10.06 13.56
CA ALA A 342 -13.61 9.86 13.91
C ALA A 342 -14.03 10.87 15.01
N ASP A 343 -13.23 11.05 16.04
CA ASP A 343 -13.51 11.97 17.16
C ASP A 343 -13.53 13.44 16.73
N LYS A 344 -12.70 13.78 15.73
CA LYS A 344 -12.68 15.09 15.06
C LYS A 344 -13.78 15.25 14.00
N GLY A 345 -14.67 14.27 13.86
CA GLY A 345 -15.83 14.32 12.97
C GLY A 345 -15.45 14.27 11.49
N ALA A 346 -14.49 13.41 11.12
CA ALA A 346 -14.25 13.09 9.72
C ALA A 346 -15.47 12.38 9.13
N ASP A 347 -15.87 12.79 7.93
CA ASP A 347 -16.90 12.12 7.14
C ASP A 347 -16.34 10.98 6.30
N VAL A 348 -15.08 11.12 5.88
CA VAL A 348 -14.33 10.12 5.14
C VAL A 348 -12.92 10.06 5.69
N ILE A 349 -12.41 8.86 5.91
CA ILE A 349 -11.03 8.60 6.33
C ILE A 349 -10.33 7.94 5.15
N SER A 350 -9.30 8.58 4.60
CA SER A 350 -8.51 8.08 3.48
C SER A 350 -7.16 7.59 3.97
N MET A 351 -6.87 6.31 3.77
CA MET A 351 -5.63 5.66 4.16
C MET A 351 -4.89 5.13 2.94
N SER A 352 -3.93 5.90 2.46
CA SER A 352 -3.10 5.57 1.30
C SER A 352 -1.82 4.82 1.70
N LEU A 353 -1.97 3.90 2.66
CA LEU A 353 -0.91 3.20 3.37
C LEU A 353 -1.27 1.72 3.55
N GLY A 354 -0.29 0.91 3.91
CA GLY A 354 -0.51 -0.48 4.28
C GLY A 354 0.77 -1.28 4.36
N GLY A 355 0.65 -2.55 4.70
CA GLY A 355 1.76 -3.50 4.75
C GLY A 355 1.27 -4.93 4.60
N PRO A 356 2.16 -5.87 4.24
CA PRO A 356 1.87 -7.29 4.34
C PRO A 356 1.44 -7.64 5.77
N SER A 357 0.42 -8.47 5.89
CA SER A 357 -0.15 -8.89 7.17
C SER A 357 -0.62 -10.34 7.06
N ASP A 358 -0.79 -11.01 8.20
CA ASP A 358 -1.41 -12.34 8.22
C ASP A 358 -2.89 -12.26 8.63
N ASP A 359 -3.73 -13.12 8.03
CA ASP A 359 -5.19 -13.16 8.20
C ASP A 359 -5.67 -13.28 9.65
N ARG A 360 -4.77 -13.61 10.57
CA ARG A 360 -5.07 -13.77 11.98
C ARG A 360 -5.05 -12.43 12.71
N SER A 361 -4.32 -11.42 12.25
CA SER A 361 -3.90 -10.23 13.03
C SER A 361 -4.67 -8.93 12.68
N GLN A 362 -6.00 -8.98 12.74
CA GLN A 362 -6.87 -7.91 12.25
C GLN A 362 -7.74 -7.26 13.33
N LYS A 363 -7.70 -7.76 14.56
CA LYS A 363 -8.77 -7.48 15.53
C LYS A 363 -8.81 -6.00 15.90
N ALA A 364 -7.65 -5.38 16.13
CA ALA A 364 -7.60 -3.96 16.48
C ALA A 364 -8.01 -3.06 15.31
N TYR A 365 -7.62 -3.39 14.07
CA TYR A 365 -8.08 -2.65 12.89
C TYR A 365 -9.59 -2.74 12.72
N ASN A 366 -10.17 -3.95 12.82
CA ASN A 366 -11.61 -4.15 12.73
C ASN A 366 -12.37 -3.33 13.77
N GLU A 367 -11.88 -3.30 15.00
CA GLU A 367 -12.47 -2.51 16.08
C GLU A 367 -12.34 -0.99 15.84
N ALA A 368 -11.21 -0.51 15.30
CA ALA A 368 -11.01 0.89 14.93
C ALA A 368 -11.91 1.33 13.76
N ILE A 369 -12.03 0.50 12.74
CA ILE A 369 -12.87 0.77 11.58
C ILE A 369 -14.35 0.73 11.97
N LYS A 370 -14.75 -0.20 12.83
CA LYS A 370 -16.08 -0.23 13.44
C LYS A 370 -16.36 1.03 14.26
N TYR A 371 -15.38 1.51 15.04
CA TYR A 371 -15.49 2.78 15.77
C TYR A 371 -15.76 3.94 14.81
N ALA A 372 -14.95 4.10 13.77
CA ALA A 372 -15.09 5.15 12.78
C ALA A 372 -16.43 5.07 12.00
N ASN A 373 -16.82 3.87 11.55
CA ASN A 373 -18.09 3.64 10.86
C ASN A 373 -19.30 3.99 11.74
N LYS A 374 -19.28 3.62 13.03
CA LYS A 374 -20.34 4.00 14.00
C LYS A 374 -20.37 5.50 14.30
N ALA A 375 -19.22 6.17 14.26
CA ALA A 375 -19.14 7.63 14.31
C ALA A 375 -19.62 8.31 13.02
N GLY A 376 -19.93 7.53 11.98
CA GLY A 376 -20.47 8.01 10.71
C GLY A 376 -19.43 8.27 9.63
N ALA A 377 -18.15 7.96 9.87
CA ALA A 377 -17.10 8.09 8.87
C ALA A 377 -17.10 6.91 7.89
N VAL A 378 -16.84 7.15 6.61
CA VAL A 378 -16.57 6.09 5.63
C VAL A 378 -15.06 5.89 5.50
N VAL A 379 -14.57 4.68 5.74
CA VAL A 379 -13.13 4.38 5.68
C VAL A 379 -12.74 3.81 4.30
N VAL A 380 -11.72 4.40 3.69
CA VAL A 380 -11.22 4.05 2.34
C VAL A 380 -9.74 3.72 2.43
N VAL A 381 -9.33 2.58 1.86
CA VAL A 381 -7.96 2.04 2.03
C VAL A 381 -7.35 1.62 0.70
N ALA A 382 -6.06 1.89 0.50
CA ALA A 382 -5.30 1.40 -0.63
C ALA A 382 -5.15 -0.13 -0.60
N ALA A 383 -5.36 -0.81 -1.74
CA ALA A 383 -5.23 -2.27 -1.81
C ALA A 383 -3.78 -2.78 -1.67
N GLY A 384 -2.77 -1.92 -1.90
CA GLY A 384 -1.35 -2.28 -1.92
C GLY A 384 -0.74 -2.35 -3.32
N ASN A 385 0.59 -2.40 -3.41
CA ASN A 385 1.36 -2.21 -4.66
C ASN A 385 2.30 -3.38 -5.00
N SER A 386 1.90 -4.62 -4.69
CA SER A 386 2.72 -5.83 -4.82
C SER A 386 2.28 -6.78 -5.94
N ASP A 387 1.18 -6.49 -6.66
CA ASP A 387 0.51 -7.42 -7.59
C ASP A 387 0.06 -8.73 -6.90
N GLU A 388 -0.30 -8.64 -5.62
CA GLU A 388 -0.72 -9.74 -4.75
C GLU A 388 -2.17 -9.60 -4.31
N ASN A 389 -2.67 -10.59 -3.57
CA ASN A 389 -4.05 -10.56 -3.07
C ASN A 389 -4.16 -9.59 -1.90
N ALA A 390 -5.02 -8.59 -2.00
CA ALA A 390 -5.19 -7.57 -0.98
C ALA A 390 -5.71 -8.12 0.37
N ILE A 391 -6.23 -9.36 0.41
CA ILE A 391 -6.58 -10.04 1.67
C ILE A 391 -5.35 -10.24 2.59
N GLU A 392 -4.15 -10.33 2.01
CA GLU A 392 -2.88 -10.51 2.74
C GLU A 392 -2.24 -9.17 3.16
N PHE A 393 -3.00 -8.05 3.11
CA PHE A 393 -2.49 -6.71 3.36
C PHE A 393 -3.41 -5.91 4.29
N SER A 394 -2.84 -5.39 5.37
CA SER A 394 -3.54 -4.55 6.34
C SER A 394 -3.29 -3.07 6.07
N PRO A 395 -4.29 -2.18 6.26
CA PRO A 395 -5.67 -2.46 6.71
C PRO A 395 -6.67 -2.76 5.56
N ALA A 396 -6.21 -3.13 4.36
CA ALA A 396 -7.09 -3.31 3.21
C ALA A 396 -8.07 -4.50 3.35
N ASN A 397 -7.63 -5.53 4.07
CA ASN A 397 -8.38 -6.74 4.41
C ASN A 397 -9.37 -6.58 5.59
N ALA A 398 -9.33 -5.44 6.30
CA ALA A 398 -10.19 -5.22 7.46
C ALA A 398 -11.67 -5.07 7.10
N GLU A 399 -12.56 -5.47 8.00
CA GLU A 399 -14.00 -5.40 7.77
C GLU A 399 -14.51 -3.96 7.87
N GLY A 400 -15.41 -3.59 6.95
CA GLY A 400 -16.04 -2.27 6.98
C GLY A 400 -15.25 -1.17 6.27
N VAL A 401 -14.20 -1.49 5.52
CA VAL A 401 -13.50 -0.54 4.64
C VAL A 401 -13.92 -0.69 3.18
N ILE A 402 -13.75 0.38 2.40
CA ILE A 402 -13.78 0.32 0.93
C ILE A 402 -12.33 0.25 0.44
N ALA A 403 -11.91 -0.91 -0.06
CA ALA A 403 -10.57 -1.13 -0.59
C ALA A 403 -10.46 -0.69 -2.05
N VAL A 404 -9.38 0.01 -2.41
CA VAL A 404 -9.24 0.65 -3.72
C VAL A 404 -8.06 0.08 -4.49
N SER A 405 -8.37 -0.54 -5.63
CA SER A 405 -7.38 -0.96 -6.62
C SER A 405 -7.05 0.16 -7.60
N ALA A 406 -5.85 0.11 -8.17
CA ALA A 406 -5.36 1.09 -9.14
C ALA A 406 -5.52 0.59 -10.57
N VAL A 407 -6.04 1.46 -11.43
CA VAL A 407 -6.06 1.25 -12.88
C VAL A 407 -5.23 2.29 -13.62
N GLU A 408 -4.75 1.92 -14.80
CA GLU A 408 -4.10 2.81 -15.76
C GLU A 408 -5.09 3.37 -16.80
N ASP A 409 -4.60 4.27 -17.67
CA ASP A 409 -5.36 4.76 -18.81
C ASP A 409 -5.81 3.58 -19.69
N GLY A 410 -7.06 3.60 -20.13
CA GLY A 410 -7.71 2.46 -20.77
C GLY A 410 -8.35 1.45 -19.81
N LEU A 411 -8.41 1.73 -18.51
CA LEU A 411 -9.13 0.94 -17.49
C LEU A 411 -8.60 -0.50 -17.34
N LYS A 412 -7.30 -0.69 -17.51
CA LYS A 412 -6.62 -1.95 -17.19
C LYS A 412 -6.08 -1.90 -15.76
N LYS A 413 -6.03 -3.03 -15.05
CA LYS A 413 -5.37 -3.09 -13.73
C LYS A 413 -3.93 -2.62 -13.88
N ALA A 414 -3.49 -1.69 -13.02
CA ALA A 414 -2.09 -1.32 -12.95
C ALA A 414 -1.24 -2.54 -12.59
N GLU A 415 -0.08 -2.69 -13.21
CA GLU A 415 0.75 -3.89 -13.03
C GLU A 415 1.11 -4.13 -11.56
N PHE A 416 1.35 -3.06 -10.79
CA PHE A 416 1.65 -3.15 -9.36
C PHE A 416 0.42 -3.32 -8.47
N SER A 417 -0.80 -3.02 -8.94
CA SER A 417 -1.96 -2.99 -8.03
C SER A 417 -2.23 -4.39 -7.48
N ASN A 418 -2.33 -4.50 -6.16
CA ASN A 418 -2.93 -5.67 -5.56
C ASN A 418 -4.36 -5.86 -6.10
N TYR A 419 -4.78 -7.12 -6.17
CA TYR A 419 -6.13 -7.49 -6.60
C TYR A 419 -7.02 -7.73 -5.39
N ILE A 420 -8.28 -7.36 -5.52
CA ILE A 420 -9.26 -7.26 -4.43
C ILE A 420 -10.32 -8.38 -4.48
N THR A 421 -10.03 -9.46 -5.20
CA THR A 421 -10.99 -10.52 -5.54
C THR A 421 -11.68 -11.13 -4.30
N ASP A 422 -10.95 -11.26 -3.20
CA ASP A 422 -11.44 -11.88 -1.96
C ASP A 422 -11.92 -10.85 -0.91
N LEU A 423 -11.93 -9.56 -1.26
CA LEU A 423 -12.44 -8.50 -0.39
C LEU A 423 -13.93 -8.26 -0.61
N LYS A 424 -14.66 -8.01 0.49
CA LYS A 424 -16.11 -7.78 0.48
C LYS A 424 -16.50 -6.49 -0.26
N MET A 425 -15.70 -5.43 -0.11
CA MET A 425 -16.01 -4.08 -0.60
C MET A 425 -14.82 -3.48 -1.33
N GLY A 426 -14.61 -3.92 -2.56
CA GLY A 426 -13.54 -3.38 -3.40
C GLY A 426 -14.03 -2.65 -4.64
N ILE A 427 -13.30 -1.60 -5.03
CA ILE A 427 -13.60 -0.69 -6.14
C ILE A 427 -12.31 -0.30 -6.87
N ALA A 428 -12.42 0.21 -8.10
CA ALA A 428 -11.28 0.67 -8.90
C ALA A 428 -11.31 2.19 -9.11
N ALA A 429 -10.12 2.80 -9.08
CA ALA A 429 -9.93 4.22 -9.40
C ALA A 429 -8.59 4.47 -10.11
N PRO A 430 -8.39 5.65 -10.73
CA PRO A 430 -7.14 5.99 -11.42
C PRO A 430 -5.94 5.95 -10.49
N GLY A 431 -4.90 5.18 -10.81
CA GLY A 431 -3.72 5.06 -9.93
C GLY A 431 -2.37 5.09 -10.65
N VAL A 432 -2.32 5.29 -11.97
CA VAL A 432 -1.06 5.37 -12.73
C VAL A 432 -0.86 6.76 -13.31
N ASN A 433 0.34 7.31 -13.11
CA ASN A 433 0.75 8.62 -13.62
C ASN A 433 -0.24 9.73 -13.23
N ILE A 434 -0.55 9.80 -11.94
CA ILE A 434 -1.48 10.77 -11.37
C ILE A 434 -0.72 12.04 -11.00
N TYR A 435 -1.09 13.15 -11.64
CA TYR A 435 -0.55 14.48 -11.34
C TYR A 435 -1.32 15.09 -10.18
N SER A 436 -0.63 15.52 -9.13
CA SER A 436 -1.23 16.18 -7.97
C SER A 436 -0.22 17.09 -7.28
N THR A 437 -0.72 17.83 -6.28
CA THR A 437 0.03 18.71 -5.38
C THR A 437 1.20 17.99 -4.71
N PHE A 438 2.25 18.73 -4.40
CA PHE A 438 3.44 18.25 -3.71
C PHE A 438 4.01 19.41 -2.87
N PRO A 439 4.65 19.16 -1.72
CA PRO A 439 5.06 20.25 -0.82
C PRO A 439 5.85 21.36 -1.52
N LYS A 440 5.71 22.58 -1.01
CA LYS A 440 6.36 23.80 -1.51
C LYS A 440 5.79 24.30 -2.85
N ASN A 441 4.47 24.21 -3.01
CA ASN A 441 3.75 24.61 -4.24
C ASN A 441 4.26 23.88 -5.50
N GLU A 442 4.73 22.65 -5.33
CA GLU A 442 5.15 21.79 -6.44
C GLU A 442 4.00 20.86 -6.85
N TYR A 443 4.16 20.20 -7.99
CA TYR A 443 3.23 19.17 -8.45
C TYR A 443 4.02 18.03 -9.07
N LYS A 444 3.61 16.78 -8.83
CA LYS A 444 4.34 15.59 -9.28
C LYS A 444 3.41 14.52 -9.84
N PHE A 445 3.94 13.75 -10.78
CA PHE A 445 3.35 12.49 -11.21
C PHE A 445 3.77 11.38 -10.26
N LEU A 446 2.81 10.74 -9.61
CA LEU A 446 3.02 9.52 -8.81
C LEU A 446 2.07 8.42 -9.30
N SER A 447 2.45 7.18 -9.01
CA SER A 447 1.67 5.98 -9.30
C SER A 447 1.55 5.14 -8.03
N GLY A 448 0.38 4.55 -7.81
CA GLY A 448 0.08 3.70 -6.67
C GLY A 448 -1.41 3.55 -6.43
N THR A 449 -1.81 2.50 -5.72
CA THR A 449 -3.13 2.42 -5.06
C THR A 449 -3.33 3.58 -4.08
N SER A 450 -2.23 4.11 -3.53
CA SER A 450 -2.18 5.36 -2.78
C SER A 450 -2.73 6.58 -3.53
N MET A 451 -2.64 6.63 -4.86
CA MET A 451 -3.22 7.72 -5.66
C MET A 451 -4.67 7.41 -6.10
N ALA A 452 -5.04 6.13 -6.21
CA ALA A 452 -6.40 5.71 -6.50
C ALA A 452 -7.36 5.96 -5.32
N THR A 453 -6.89 5.66 -4.11
CA THR A 453 -7.64 5.81 -2.84
C THR A 453 -8.24 7.20 -2.63
N PRO A 454 -7.48 8.31 -2.75
CA PRO A 454 -8.02 9.65 -2.53
C PRO A 454 -9.03 10.09 -3.58
N TYR A 455 -9.06 9.51 -4.79
CA TYR A 455 -10.17 9.74 -5.73
C TYR A 455 -11.48 9.17 -5.18
N VAL A 456 -11.45 7.97 -4.62
CA VAL A 456 -12.65 7.38 -4.00
C VAL A 456 -13.05 8.20 -2.77
N ALA A 457 -12.08 8.62 -1.94
CA ALA A 457 -12.35 9.47 -0.79
C ALA A 457 -12.97 10.83 -1.17
N GLY A 458 -12.44 11.50 -2.20
CA GLY A 458 -12.97 12.75 -2.71
C GLY A 458 -14.42 12.63 -3.21
N LEU A 459 -14.72 11.56 -3.96
CA LEU A 459 -16.08 11.29 -4.43
C LEU A 459 -17.03 11.01 -3.25
N LEU A 460 -16.60 10.21 -2.28
CA LEU A 460 -17.38 9.95 -1.07
C LEU A 460 -17.61 11.21 -0.25
N GLY A 461 -16.62 12.11 -0.16
CA GLY A 461 -16.78 13.42 0.47
C GLY A 461 -17.87 14.24 -0.20
N LEU A 462 -17.87 14.31 -1.53
CA LEU A 462 -18.93 14.97 -2.29
C LEU A 462 -20.30 14.32 -2.04
N MET A 463 -20.37 12.98 -2.05
CA MET A 463 -21.60 12.25 -1.76
C MET A 463 -22.12 12.53 -0.35
N LYS A 464 -21.26 12.56 0.68
CA LYS A 464 -21.62 12.88 2.07
C LYS A 464 -21.98 14.35 2.28
N ALA A 465 -21.44 15.26 1.48
CA ALA A 465 -21.85 16.65 1.49
C ALA A 465 -23.32 16.81 1.04
N ILE A 466 -23.78 15.95 0.12
CA ILE A 466 -25.14 15.93 -0.43
C ILE A 466 -26.09 15.10 0.45
N TYR A 467 -25.61 13.96 0.96
CA TYR A 467 -26.34 13.05 1.84
C TYR A 467 -25.53 12.73 3.11
N PRO A 468 -25.64 13.56 4.17
CA PRO A 468 -24.86 13.43 5.40
C PRO A 468 -24.90 12.08 6.11
N ASP A 469 -26.04 11.39 6.04
CA ASP A 469 -26.31 10.12 6.73
C ASP A 469 -25.88 8.89 5.89
N LEU A 470 -25.18 9.12 4.76
CA LEU A 470 -24.65 8.05 3.94
C LEU A 470 -23.66 7.18 4.74
N ASP A 471 -24.04 5.94 5.01
CA ASP A 471 -23.18 4.93 5.63
C ASP A 471 -22.29 4.20 4.63
N THR A 472 -21.28 3.49 5.13
CA THR A 472 -20.26 2.81 4.33
C THR A 472 -20.82 1.75 3.39
N SER A 473 -21.81 0.96 3.84
CA SER A 473 -22.43 -0.08 3.02
C SER A 473 -23.19 0.52 1.85
N THR A 474 -24.03 1.52 2.12
CA THR A 474 -24.83 2.23 1.12
C THR A 474 -23.91 2.97 0.14
N ALA A 475 -22.85 3.63 0.64
CA ALA A 475 -21.84 4.27 -0.19
C ALA A 475 -21.19 3.29 -1.17
N TYR A 476 -20.73 2.13 -0.66
CA TYR A 476 -20.13 1.09 -1.49
C TYR A 476 -21.11 0.57 -2.54
N GLN A 477 -22.37 0.29 -2.18
CA GLN A 477 -23.37 -0.17 -3.15
C GLN A 477 -23.60 0.85 -4.27
N ILE A 478 -23.67 2.15 -3.94
CA ILE A 478 -23.80 3.19 -4.97
C ILE A 478 -22.59 3.19 -5.91
N LEU A 479 -21.37 3.15 -5.38
CA LEU A 479 -20.15 3.10 -6.20
C LEU A 479 -20.11 1.85 -7.09
N LYS A 480 -20.49 0.70 -6.54
CA LYS A 480 -20.55 -0.58 -7.26
C LYS A 480 -21.60 -0.57 -8.37
N GLU A 481 -22.82 -0.11 -8.08
CA GLU A 481 -23.95 -0.06 -9.03
C GLU A 481 -23.70 0.91 -10.18
N THR A 482 -23.06 2.05 -9.90
CA THR A 482 -22.89 3.14 -10.87
C THR A 482 -21.57 3.08 -11.64
N GLY A 483 -20.57 2.37 -11.10
CA GLY A 483 -19.29 2.16 -11.75
C GLY A 483 -19.40 1.32 -13.04
N ILE A 484 -18.34 1.35 -13.83
CA ILE A 484 -18.23 0.60 -15.09
C ILE A 484 -17.19 -0.51 -14.98
N ALA A 485 -17.34 -1.55 -15.80
CA ALA A 485 -16.37 -2.62 -15.88
C ALA A 485 -14.99 -2.09 -16.36
N THR A 486 -13.93 -2.53 -15.69
CA THR A 486 -12.54 -2.45 -16.15
C THR A 486 -12.22 -3.65 -17.04
N GLN A 487 -11.04 -3.66 -17.67
CA GLN A 487 -10.56 -4.85 -18.41
C GLN A 487 -10.33 -6.06 -17.50
N ASP A 488 -10.11 -5.84 -16.20
CA ASP A 488 -9.81 -6.84 -15.18
C ASP A 488 -10.79 -6.73 -14.00
N THR A 489 -12.09 -6.61 -14.28
CA THR A 489 -13.12 -6.24 -13.27
C THR A 489 -13.14 -7.21 -12.10
N GLU A 490 -12.93 -8.50 -12.33
CA GLU A 490 -12.86 -9.49 -11.24
C GLU A 490 -11.73 -9.21 -10.24
N LYS A 491 -10.62 -8.62 -10.70
CA LYS A 491 -9.44 -8.30 -9.87
C LYS A 491 -9.47 -6.90 -9.28
N THR A 492 -10.20 -5.98 -9.90
CA THR A 492 -10.13 -4.54 -9.59
C THR A 492 -11.43 -3.99 -9.02
N GLY A 493 -12.55 -4.65 -9.28
CA GLY A 493 -13.88 -4.10 -9.06
C GLY A 493 -14.28 -3.13 -10.16
N ASN A 494 -15.46 -2.52 -10.00
CA ASN A 494 -15.94 -1.53 -10.96
C ASN A 494 -15.15 -0.23 -10.81
N PHE A 495 -14.89 0.44 -11.94
CA PHE A 495 -14.28 1.75 -11.98
C PHE A 495 -15.32 2.84 -11.67
N ILE A 496 -14.99 3.74 -10.74
CA ILE A 496 -15.91 4.78 -10.28
C ILE A 496 -16.39 5.71 -11.41
N GLN A 497 -17.64 6.16 -11.32
CA GLN A 497 -18.25 7.12 -12.25
C GLN A 497 -18.96 8.23 -11.44
N PRO A 498 -18.24 9.33 -11.11
CA PRO A 498 -18.72 10.38 -10.22
C PRO A 498 -20.11 10.93 -10.53
N ALA A 499 -20.40 11.26 -11.80
CA ALA A 499 -21.70 11.83 -12.19
C ALA A 499 -22.86 10.90 -11.82
N LYS A 500 -22.74 9.61 -12.19
CA LYS A 500 -23.75 8.59 -11.91
C LYS A 500 -23.89 8.32 -10.41
N ALA A 501 -22.79 8.31 -9.67
CA ALA A 501 -22.81 8.15 -8.22
C ALA A 501 -23.58 9.29 -7.54
N VAL A 502 -23.33 10.54 -7.94
CA VAL A 502 -24.07 11.71 -7.43
C VAL A 502 -25.55 11.65 -7.81
N GLU A 503 -25.90 11.34 -9.06
CA GLU A 503 -27.29 11.17 -9.48
C GLU A 503 -28.01 10.09 -8.66
N ARG A 504 -27.32 8.98 -8.36
CA ARG A 504 -27.87 7.90 -7.54
C ARG A 504 -28.08 8.31 -6.09
N VAL A 505 -27.18 9.12 -5.52
CA VAL A 505 -27.34 9.72 -4.17
C VAL A 505 -28.59 10.58 -4.10
N LEU A 506 -28.88 11.37 -5.13
CA LEU A 506 -30.09 12.22 -5.18
C LEU A 506 -31.41 11.41 -5.21
N GLN A 507 -31.33 10.11 -5.52
CA GLN A 507 -32.47 9.20 -5.55
C GLN A 507 -32.62 8.37 -4.26
N VAL A 508 -31.66 8.45 -3.34
CA VAL A 508 -31.77 7.82 -2.01
C VAL A 508 -32.81 8.61 -1.22
N LYS A 509 -33.90 7.93 -0.85
CA LYS A 509 -35.07 8.52 -0.19
C LYS A 509 -34.93 8.59 1.32
#